data_AF-A0A433UCG7-F1
#
_entry.id   AF-A0A433UCG7-F1
#
_cell.length_a   1.000
_cell.length_b   1.000
_cell.length_c   1.000
_cell.angle_alpha   90.00
_cell.angle_beta   90.00
_cell.angle_gamma   90.00
#
_symmetry.space_group_name_H-M   'P 1'
#
loop_
_entity.id
_entity.type
_entity.pdbx_description
1 polymer ?
#
loop_
_entity_poly.entity_id
_entity_poly.type
_entity_poly.pdbx_seq_one_letter_code
_entity_poly.pdbx_strand_id
1 'polypeptide(L)'
;MANSAIPRDFLKNVLQNGMGRYVCQLQRITFRFCKSHPGSRHMRDFVENHLLDFTKKNPGVVVYLQPRRHRPPSIVAEFLNGRRETMEMIGKEPGEICKWTEHMRGRSGVQIVNMIRNNHTETPSTQGIWHPFMFRDSTTALAKFPSSQYSAVKQTGKTATDFILEEVKKK
;
A
#
# COMPACT_ATOMS: atom_id res chain seq x y z
N MET A 1 -13.79 12.72 -14.88
CA MET A 1 -13.67 13.10 -13.45
C MET A 1 -12.19 13.28 -13.16
N ALA A 2 -11.74 14.46 -12.73
CA ALA A 2 -10.32 14.72 -12.49
C ALA A 2 -9.79 13.88 -11.32
N ASN A 3 -8.65 13.22 -11.51
CA ASN A 3 -7.97 12.37 -10.52
C ASN A 3 -7.53 13.11 -9.22
N SER A 4 -7.76 14.42 -9.10
CA SER A 4 -7.33 15.24 -7.97
C SER A 4 -8.30 15.26 -6.78
N ALA A 5 -9.58 14.93 -6.99
CA ALA A 5 -10.60 15.02 -5.94
C ALA A 5 -10.67 13.78 -5.03
N ILE A 6 -10.22 12.62 -5.51
CA ILE A 6 -10.22 11.38 -4.74
C ILE A 6 -8.93 11.32 -3.91
N PRO A 7 -9.01 11.11 -2.58
CA PRO A 7 -7.81 11.01 -1.76
C PRO A 7 -6.93 9.84 -2.21
N ARG A 8 -5.62 10.02 -2.10
CA ARG A 8 -4.60 9.03 -2.42
C ARG A 8 -3.66 8.88 -1.23
N ASP A 9 -3.09 7.71 -1.06
CA ASP A 9 -2.16 7.45 0.04
C ASP A 9 -0.96 6.61 -0.45
N PHE A 10 0.10 6.58 0.33
CA PHE A 10 1.24 5.69 0.10
C PHE A 10 0.97 4.32 0.76
N LEU A 11 1.62 3.28 0.25
CA LEU A 11 1.57 1.96 0.85
C LEU A 11 2.20 2.03 2.25
N LYS A 12 1.42 1.69 3.29
CA LYS A 12 1.89 1.70 4.67
C LYS A 12 1.39 0.48 5.43
N ASN A 13 2.17 0.08 6.43
CA ASN A 13 1.84 -1.01 7.33
C ASN A 13 1.50 -0.47 8.72
N VAL A 14 0.58 -1.14 9.43
CA VAL A 14 0.22 -0.76 10.80
C VAL A 14 1.28 -1.33 11.74
N LEU A 15 1.98 -0.48 12.48
CA LEU A 15 3.00 -0.87 13.46
C LEU A 15 4.06 -1.86 12.91
N GLN A 16 4.40 -1.76 11.62
CA GLN A 16 5.37 -2.64 10.94
C GLN A 16 5.07 -4.15 11.11
N ASN A 17 3.77 -4.49 11.10
CA ASN A 17 3.29 -5.87 11.23
C ASN A 17 3.99 -6.85 10.27
N GLY A 18 4.51 -7.96 10.77
CA GLY A 18 5.23 -8.95 9.95
C GLY A 18 6.75 -8.78 9.88
N MET A 19 7.33 -7.68 10.39
CA MET A 19 8.80 -7.58 10.56
C MET A 19 9.32 -8.49 11.69
N GLY A 20 8.60 -8.54 12.82
CA GLY A 20 8.91 -9.42 13.95
C GLY A 20 7.92 -10.57 14.08
N ARG A 21 6.66 -10.24 14.35
CA ARG A 21 5.54 -11.20 14.37
C ARG A 21 4.34 -10.65 13.63
N TYR A 22 3.47 -11.54 13.19
CA TYR A 22 2.16 -11.19 12.66
C TYR A 22 1.16 -10.99 13.80
N VAL A 23 0.42 -9.88 13.74
CA VAL A 23 -0.73 -9.57 14.59
C VAL A 23 -1.94 -9.32 13.70
N CYS A 24 -3.03 -10.05 13.95
CA CYS A 24 -4.31 -9.81 13.27
C CYS A 24 -4.83 -8.42 13.63
N GLN A 25 -5.17 -7.60 12.62
CA GLN A 25 -5.57 -6.22 12.84
C GLN A 25 -7.06 -6.07 13.16
N LEU A 26 -7.89 -7.07 12.83
CA LEU A 26 -9.29 -7.09 13.20
C LEU A 26 -9.41 -7.35 14.70
N GLN A 27 -9.94 -6.38 15.45
CA GLN A 27 -10.10 -6.50 16.90
C GLN A 27 -11.49 -7.01 17.27
N ARG A 28 -12.52 -6.39 16.69
CA ARG A 28 -13.92 -6.72 16.97
C ARG A 28 -14.71 -6.81 15.67
N ILE A 29 -15.64 -7.76 15.61
CA ILE A 29 -16.61 -7.86 14.54
C ILE A 29 -18.01 -7.99 15.11
N THR A 30 -18.93 -7.13 14.67
CA THR A 30 -20.33 -7.13 15.11
C THR A 30 -21.23 -7.48 13.94
N PHE A 31 -21.97 -8.58 14.08
CA PHE A 31 -23.01 -8.97 13.13
C PHE A 31 -24.34 -8.36 13.57
N ARG A 32 -24.86 -7.45 12.76
CA ARG A 32 -26.16 -6.81 12.95
C ARG A 32 -27.18 -7.47 12.03
N PHE A 33 -28.29 -7.93 12.57
CA PHE A 33 -29.33 -8.60 11.79
C PHE A 33 -30.71 -8.47 12.44
N CYS A 34 -31.78 -8.63 11.68
CA CYS A 34 -33.14 -8.70 12.23
C CYS A 34 -33.57 -10.15 12.45
N LYS A 35 -34.34 -10.41 13.51
CA LYS A 35 -34.86 -11.75 13.82
C LYS A 35 -35.95 -12.21 12.83
N SER A 36 -36.82 -11.30 12.39
CA SER A 36 -37.99 -11.64 11.57
C SER A 36 -37.90 -11.19 10.11
N HIS A 37 -37.09 -10.18 9.80
CA HIS A 37 -37.07 -9.62 8.44
C HIS A 37 -36.47 -10.61 7.42
N PRO A 38 -37.08 -10.81 6.25
CA PRO A 38 -36.59 -11.74 5.22
C PRO A 38 -35.18 -11.40 4.73
N GLY A 39 -34.86 -10.11 4.58
CA GLY A 39 -33.54 -9.67 4.13
C GLY A 39 -32.38 -10.06 5.05
N SER A 40 -32.65 -10.48 6.29
CA SER A 40 -31.65 -11.00 7.24
C SER A 40 -31.60 -12.53 7.33
N ARG A 41 -32.33 -13.26 6.47
CA ARG A 41 -32.38 -14.73 6.49
C ARG A 41 -30.99 -15.36 6.44
N HIS A 42 -30.24 -15.09 5.38
CA HIS A 42 -28.90 -15.67 5.19
C HIS A 42 -27.90 -15.30 6.29
N MET A 43 -28.07 -14.13 6.92
CA MET A 43 -27.24 -13.75 8.07
C MET A 43 -27.55 -14.60 9.31
N ARG A 44 -28.83 -14.97 9.53
CA ARG A 44 -29.20 -15.91 10.59
C ARG A 44 -28.65 -17.31 10.30
N ASP A 45 -28.77 -17.76 9.06
CA ASP A 45 -28.24 -19.06 8.63
C ASP A 45 -26.71 -19.13 8.82
N PHE A 46 -25.98 -18.03 8.55
CA PHE A 46 -24.55 -17.91 8.85
C PHE A 46 -24.26 -17.95 10.36
N VAL A 47 -25.05 -17.24 11.17
CA VAL A 47 -24.90 -17.22 12.63
C VAL A 47 -25.10 -18.61 13.22
N GLU A 48 -26.05 -19.39 12.71
CA GLU A 48 -26.36 -20.73 13.20
C GLU A 48 -25.28 -21.75 12.79
N ASN A 49 -24.84 -21.73 11.52
CA ASN A 49 -24.02 -22.82 10.97
C ASN A 49 -22.52 -22.53 10.91
N HIS A 50 -22.10 -21.27 10.77
CA HIS A 50 -20.71 -20.93 10.41
C HIS A 50 -19.98 -20.07 11.44
N LEU A 51 -20.72 -19.34 12.28
CA LEU A 51 -20.12 -18.39 13.22
C LEU A 51 -19.18 -19.04 14.24
N LEU A 52 -19.59 -20.18 14.80
CA LEU A 52 -18.81 -20.87 15.82
C LEU A 52 -17.46 -21.34 15.28
N ASP A 53 -17.44 -21.84 14.04
CA ASP A 53 -16.19 -22.27 13.39
C ASP A 53 -15.26 -21.08 13.14
N PHE A 54 -15.81 -19.94 12.73
CA PHE A 54 -15.05 -18.70 12.60
C PHE A 54 -14.43 -18.27 13.92
N THR A 55 -15.18 -18.30 15.03
CA THR A 55 -14.66 -17.92 16.35
C THR A 55 -13.57 -18.85 16.85
N LYS A 56 -13.70 -20.17 16.63
CA LYS A 56 -12.69 -21.16 17.02
C LYS A 56 -11.38 -20.96 16.26
N LYS A 57 -11.46 -20.64 14.97
CA LYS A 57 -10.28 -20.38 14.12
C LYS A 57 -9.56 -19.08 14.48
N ASN A 58 -10.30 -18.08 14.98
CA ASN A 58 -9.78 -16.73 15.20
C ASN A 58 -9.98 -16.28 16.66
N PRO A 59 -9.28 -16.88 17.63
CA PRO A 59 -9.48 -16.58 19.05
C PRO A 59 -9.10 -15.15 19.45
N GLY A 60 -8.29 -14.46 18.65
CA GLY A 60 -7.91 -13.07 18.88
C GLY A 60 -8.98 -12.04 18.49
N VAL A 61 -10.07 -12.46 17.83
CA VAL A 61 -11.14 -11.57 17.36
C VAL A 61 -12.36 -11.71 18.27
N VAL A 62 -12.83 -10.59 18.83
CA VAL A 62 -14.06 -10.61 19.63
C VAL A 62 -15.27 -10.46 18.72
N VAL A 63 -16.24 -11.37 18.87
CA VAL A 63 -17.43 -11.42 18.04
C VAL A 63 -18.67 -11.00 18.83
N TYR A 64 -19.43 -10.05 18.29
CA TYR A 64 -20.70 -9.60 18.86
C TYR A 64 -21.87 -9.89 17.93
N LEU A 65 -23.00 -10.28 18.52
CA LEU A 65 -24.28 -10.41 17.83
C LEU A 65 -25.22 -9.31 18.31
N GLN A 66 -25.68 -8.47 17.37
CA GLN A 66 -26.56 -7.36 17.67
C GLN A 66 -27.87 -7.49 16.88
N PRO A 67 -28.92 -8.10 17.45
CA PRO A 67 -30.22 -8.16 16.80
C PRO A 67 -30.85 -6.76 16.74
N ARG A 68 -31.19 -6.29 15.54
CA ARG A 68 -31.81 -4.98 15.27
C ARG A 68 -33.14 -5.17 14.55
N ARG A 69 -34.23 -4.67 15.14
CA ARG A 69 -35.58 -4.80 14.56
C ARG A 69 -35.74 -3.93 13.31
N HIS A 70 -36.34 -4.46 12.25
CA HIS A 70 -36.66 -3.75 10.99
C HIS A 70 -35.46 -3.02 10.35
N ARG A 71 -34.25 -3.60 10.43
CA ARG A 71 -33.04 -3.04 9.80
C ARG A 71 -32.36 -4.08 8.91
N PRO A 72 -31.71 -3.67 7.81
CA PRO A 72 -30.95 -4.58 6.95
C PRO A 72 -29.76 -5.17 7.73
N PRO A 73 -29.33 -6.38 7.36
CA PRO A 73 -28.16 -6.98 8.00
C PRO A 73 -26.89 -6.23 7.60
N SER A 74 -25.97 -6.06 8.55
CA SER A 74 -24.67 -5.43 8.31
C SER A 74 -23.59 -6.04 9.19
N ILE A 75 -22.37 -6.04 8.68
CA ILE A 75 -21.17 -6.42 9.43
C ILE A 75 -20.44 -5.13 9.77
N VAL A 76 -20.03 -5.00 11.02
CA VAL A 76 -19.18 -3.92 11.49
C VAL A 76 -17.85 -4.50 11.94
N ALA A 77 -16.77 -4.14 11.27
CA ALA A 77 -15.40 -4.50 11.63
C ALA A 77 -14.71 -3.31 12.29
N GLU A 78 -14.06 -3.54 13.42
CA GLU A 78 -13.25 -2.56 14.13
C GLU A 78 -11.81 -3.07 14.20
N PHE A 79 -10.89 -2.23 13.75
CA PHE A 79 -9.48 -2.55 13.63
C PHE A 79 -8.65 -1.90 14.75
N LEU A 80 -7.46 -2.44 15.01
CA LEU A 80 -6.56 -1.95 16.06
C LEU A 80 -6.13 -0.49 15.89
N ASN A 81 -6.09 0.00 14.65
CA ASN A 81 -5.79 1.41 14.36
C ASN A 81 -6.97 2.37 14.67
N GLY A 82 -8.06 1.86 15.26
CA GLY A 82 -9.25 2.64 15.60
C GLY A 82 -10.23 2.83 14.44
N ARG A 83 -9.89 2.40 13.22
CA ARG A 83 -10.81 2.50 12.08
C ARG A 83 -11.94 1.50 12.24
N ARG A 84 -13.14 1.95 11.87
CA ARG A 84 -14.35 1.14 11.81
C ARG A 84 -14.88 1.11 10.39
N GLU A 85 -15.25 -0.08 9.94
CA GLU A 85 -15.84 -0.29 8.62
C GLU A 85 -17.16 -1.02 8.75
N THR A 86 -18.14 -0.56 7.98
CA THR A 86 -19.48 -1.14 7.97
C THR A 86 -19.81 -1.56 6.56
N MET A 87 -20.27 -2.80 6.39
CA MET A 87 -20.69 -3.33 5.10
C MET A 87 -22.09 -3.96 5.24
N GLU A 88 -22.99 -3.60 4.33
CA GLU A 88 -24.33 -4.18 4.28
C GLU A 88 -24.30 -5.57 3.64
N MET A 89 -25.14 -6.47 4.15
CA MET A 89 -25.18 -7.88 3.74
C MET A 89 -26.56 -8.28 3.21
N ILE A 90 -27.34 -7.31 2.73
CA ILE A 90 -28.69 -7.59 2.22
C ILE A 90 -28.59 -8.46 0.96
N GLY A 91 -29.35 -9.56 0.95
CA GLY A 91 -29.41 -10.49 -0.19
C GLY A 91 -28.13 -11.30 -0.43
N LYS A 92 -27.15 -11.26 0.48
CA LYS A 92 -25.92 -12.08 0.38
C LYS A 92 -26.15 -13.46 0.93
N GLU A 93 -25.73 -14.49 0.19
CA GLU A 93 -25.80 -15.88 0.61
C GLU A 93 -24.84 -16.16 1.78
N PRO A 94 -25.08 -17.18 2.63
CA PRO A 94 -24.21 -17.47 3.78
C PRO A 94 -22.75 -17.70 3.37
N GLY A 95 -22.50 -18.35 2.23
CA GLY A 95 -21.14 -18.54 1.70
C GLY A 95 -20.46 -17.23 1.27
N GLU A 96 -21.21 -16.25 0.78
CA GLU A 96 -20.67 -14.90 0.50
C GLU A 96 -20.37 -14.15 1.80
N ILE A 97 -21.23 -14.27 2.81
CA ILE A 97 -21.02 -13.69 4.14
C ILE A 97 -19.73 -14.24 4.77
N CYS A 98 -19.46 -15.55 4.63
CA CYS A 98 -18.18 -16.15 5.03
C CYS A 98 -17.00 -15.47 4.33
N LYS A 99 -17.04 -15.32 3.00
CA LYS A 99 -15.97 -14.68 2.23
C LYS A 99 -15.73 -13.22 2.67
N TRP A 100 -16.80 -12.46 2.88
CA TRP A 100 -16.69 -11.08 3.35
C TRP A 100 -16.16 -10.98 4.78
N THR A 101 -16.55 -11.90 5.66
CA THR A 101 -16.03 -12.00 7.02
C THR A 101 -14.53 -12.29 7.02
N GLU A 102 -14.10 -13.25 6.22
CA GLU A 102 -12.68 -13.60 6.03
C GLU A 102 -11.89 -12.44 5.38
N HIS A 103 -12.51 -11.73 4.43
CA HIS A 103 -11.93 -10.51 3.85
C HIS A 103 -11.72 -9.43 4.92
N MET A 104 -12.70 -9.17 5.79
CA MET A 104 -12.54 -8.20 6.89
C MET A 104 -11.45 -8.63 7.87
N ARG A 105 -11.33 -9.93 8.17
CA ARG A 105 -10.23 -10.45 9.00
C ARG A 105 -8.85 -10.24 8.34
N GLY A 106 -8.75 -10.46 7.04
CA GLY A 106 -7.50 -10.31 6.29
C GLY A 106 -7.04 -8.86 6.12
N ARG A 107 -7.88 -7.88 6.43
CA ARG A 107 -7.58 -6.47 6.24
C ARG A 107 -6.81 -5.85 7.41
N SER A 108 -6.05 -4.81 7.10
CA SER A 108 -5.26 -4.05 8.08
C SER A 108 -6.02 -2.90 8.74
N GLY A 109 -7.22 -2.56 8.24
CA GLY A 109 -7.93 -1.34 8.63
C GLY A 109 -7.35 -0.06 8.04
N VAL A 110 -6.40 -0.13 7.09
CA VAL A 110 -5.99 1.07 6.32
C VAL A 110 -7.10 1.45 5.33
N GLN A 111 -7.19 2.74 5.03
CA GLN A 111 -8.18 3.27 4.08
C GLN A 111 -8.01 2.65 2.68
N ILE A 112 -9.13 2.22 2.09
CA ILE A 112 -9.15 1.84 0.67
C ILE A 112 -9.20 3.13 -0.15
N VAL A 113 -8.04 3.55 -0.61
CA VAL A 113 -7.83 4.66 -1.54
C VAL A 113 -6.85 4.22 -2.61
N ASN A 114 -6.77 5.00 -3.69
CA ASN A 114 -5.77 4.73 -4.71
C ASN A 114 -4.37 4.92 -4.12
N MET A 115 -3.52 3.91 -4.30
CA MET A 115 -2.14 3.95 -3.84
C MET A 115 -1.28 4.72 -4.84
N ILE A 116 -0.44 5.62 -4.33
CA ILE A 116 0.47 6.41 -5.19
C ILE A 116 1.61 5.52 -5.71
N ARG A 117 2.08 4.58 -4.89
CA ARG A 117 3.14 3.62 -5.21
C ARG A 117 2.79 2.26 -4.62
N ASN A 118 3.17 1.21 -5.33
CA ASN A 118 2.96 -0.18 -4.90
C ASN A 118 4.10 -0.72 -4.03
N ASN A 119 5.13 0.10 -3.78
CA ASN A 119 6.25 -0.23 -2.92
C ASN A 119 6.48 0.89 -1.90
N HIS A 120 7.04 0.49 -0.76
CA HIS A 120 7.46 1.39 0.30
C HIS A 120 8.78 0.88 0.88
N THR A 121 9.72 1.79 1.11
CA THR A 121 10.99 1.50 1.77
C THR A 121 11.41 2.72 2.57
N GLU A 122 11.85 2.50 3.81
CA GLU A 122 12.43 3.56 4.65
C GLU A 122 13.86 3.90 4.20
N THR A 123 14.56 2.94 3.59
CA THR A 123 15.95 3.07 3.14
C THR A 123 16.02 2.87 1.62
N PRO A 124 15.85 3.95 0.82
CA PRO A 124 15.78 3.84 -0.64
C PRO A 124 17.14 3.60 -1.33
N SER A 125 18.27 3.96 -0.71
CA SER A 125 19.62 3.71 -1.25
C SER A 125 20.54 3.14 -0.17
N THR A 126 21.39 2.19 -0.56
CA THR A 126 22.40 1.56 0.32
C THR A 126 23.76 2.24 0.22
N GLN A 127 24.16 2.73 -0.97
CA GLN A 127 25.50 3.28 -1.24
C GLN A 127 25.55 4.81 -1.24
N GLY A 128 24.43 5.47 -0.98
CA GLY A 128 24.29 6.92 -1.06
C GLY A 128 23.29 7.32 -2.15
N ILE A 129 22.57 8.41 -1.92
CA ILE A 129 21.62 8.96 -2.89
C ILE A 129 22.41 9.72 -3.95
N TRP A 130 21.98 9.62 -5.20
CA TRP A 130 22.61 10.37 -6.26
C TRP A 130 22.56 11.87 -6.02
N HIS A 131 23.72 12.53 -6.13
CA HIS A 131 23.82 13.99 -6.18
C HIS A 131 24.67 14.45 -7.38
N PRO A 132 24.45 15.68 -7.90
CA PRO A 132 25.11 16.17 -9.11
C PRO A 132 26.65 16.14 -9.07
N PHE A 133 27.25 16.17 -7.88
CA PHE A 133 28.70 16.18 -7.68
C PHE A 133 29.35 14.79 -7.53
N MET A 134 28.58 13.68 -7.50
CA MET A 134 29.17 12.35 -7.23
C MET A 134 30.20 11.92 -8.26
N PHE A 135 29.96 12.25 -9.53
CA PHE A 135 30.84 11.90 -10.65
C PHE A 135 31.57 13.12 -11.19
N ARG A 136 31.74 14.17 -10.36
CA ARG A 136 32.47 15.37 -10.70
C ARG A 136 33.82 15.35 -10.02
N ASP A 137 34.84 15.80 -10.75
CA ASP A 137 36.15 15.98 -10.15
C ASP A 137 36.10 17.11 -9.11
N SER A 138 36.55 16.80 -7.90
CA SER A 138 36.66 17.70 -6.76
C SER A 138 37.42 18.98 -7.05
N THR A 139 38.37 18.94 -8.00
CA THR A 139 39.15 20.10 -8.45
C THR A 139 38.26 21.23 -8.96
N THR A 140 37.14 20.89 -9.57
CA THR A 140 36.17 21.85 -10.13
C THR A 140 35.59 22.76 -9.05
N ALA A 141 35.45 22.28 -7.81
CA ALA A 141 34.89 23.06 -6.71
C ALA A 141 35.88 24.11 -6.17
N LEU A 142 37.18 23.86 -6.30
CA LEU A 142 38.24 24.77 -5.87
C LEU A 142 38.60 25.83 -6.94
N ALA A 143 38.25 25.56 -8.20
CA ALA A 143 38.57 26.43 -9.31
C ALA A 143 37.79 27.76 -9.23
N LYS A 144 38.49 28.88 -9.38
CA LYS A 144 37.85 30.19 -9.59
C LYS A 144 37.45 30.33 -11.06
N PHE A 145 36.17 30.60 -11.31
CA PHE A 145 35.66 30.82 -12.67
C PHE A 145 35.67 32.32 -13.03
N PRO A 146 35.93 32.67 -14.31
CA PRO A 146 36.17 31.79 -15.46
C PRO A 146 37.60 31.22 -15.48
N SER A 147 37.73 29.92 -15.75
CA SER A 147 39.01 29.21 -15.80
C SER A 147 39.26 28.62 -17.19
N SER A 148 40.43 28.89 -17.76
CA SER A 148 40.81 28.41 -19.11
C SER A 148 40.73 26.88 -19.24
N GLN A 149 41.19 26.17 -18.21
CA GLN A 149 41.18 24.70 -18.18
C GLN A 149 39.77 24.09 -18.33
N TYR A 150 38.77 24.67 -17.66
CA TYR A 150 37.40 24.17 -17.71
C TYR A 150 36.58 24.80 -18.84
N SER A 151 37.07 25.90 -19.43
CA SER A 151 36.52 26.51 -20.65
C SER A 151 37.02 25.81 -21.92
N ALA A 152 38.07 24.99 -21.83
CA ALA A 152 38.59 24.24 -22.96
C ALA A 152 37.60 23.16 -23.41
N VAL A 153 37.44 23.01 -24.73
CA VAL A 153 36.61 21.96 -25.32
C VAL A 153 37.20 20.61 -24.96
N LYS A 154 36.43 19.77 -24.25
CA LYS A 154 36.82 18.38 -23.99
C LYS A 154 36.74 17.58 -25.30
N GLN A 155 37.87 17.37 -25.95
CA GLN A 155 37.95 16.52 -27.14
C GLN A 155 37.83 15.05 -26.73
N THR A 156 36.65 14.46 -26.92
CA THR A 156 36.44 13.01 -26.76
C THR A 156 36.69 12.33 -28.11
N GLY A 157 37.96 12.04 -28.40
CA GLY A 157 38.38 11.33 -29.61
C GLY A 157 39.23 12.20 -30.55
N LYS A 158 39.70 11.59 -31.65
CA LYS A 158 40.43 12.30 -32.70
C LYS A 158 39.46 13.18 -33.48
N THR A 159 39.79 14.46 -33.65
CA THR A 159 38.98 15.33 -34.50
C THR A 159 39.17 14.96 -35.97
N ALA A 160 38.22 15.35 -36.83
CA ALA A 160 38.36 15.15 -38.27
C ALA A 160 39.65 15.79 -38.83
N THR A 161 40.08 16.90 -38.25
CA THR A 161 41.35 17.57 -38.59
C THR A 161 42.55 16.73 -38.17
N ASP A 162 42.53 16.15 -36.97
CA ASP A 162 43.58 15.24 -36.50
C ASP A 162 43.68 14.00 -37.41
N PHE A 163 42.55 13.45 -37.85
CA PHE A 163 42.52 12.34 -38.80
C PHE A 163 43.17 12.70 -40.14
N ILE A 164 42.87 13.88 -40.70
CA ILE A 164 43.47 14.34 -41.95
C ILE A 164 44.98 14.54 -41.78
N LEU A 165 45.42 15.12 -40.66
CA LEU A 165 46.85 15.34 -40.38
C LEU A 165 47.61 14.03 -40.20
N GLU A 166 47.01 13.00 -39.60
CA GLU A 166 47.60 11.67 -39.52
C GLU A 166 47.75 11.02 -40.90
N GLU A 167 46.73 11.12 -41.77
CA GLU A 167 46.79 10.59 -43.13
C GLU A 167 47.83 11.32 -44.00
N VAL A 168 48.00 12.63 -43.82
CA VAL A 168 49.05 13.41 -44.49
C VAL A 168 50.45 12.98 -44.05
N LYS A 169 50.65 12.66 -42.76
CA LYS A 169 51.95 12.21 -42.23
C LYS A 169 52.33 10.77 -42.62
N LYS A 170 51.36 9.96 -43.06
CA LYS A 170 51.61 8.58 -43.53
C LYS A 170 52.07 8.51 -44.99
N LYS A 171 51.88 9.58 -45.77
CA LYS A 171 52.42 9.73 -47.12
C LYS A 171 53.86 10.26 -47.06
#